data_AF-A0A412T6N2-F1
#
_entry.id   AF-A0A412T6N2-F1
#
_cell.length_a   1.000
_cell.length_b   1.000
_cell.length_c   1.000
_cell.angle_alpha   90.00
_cell.angle_beta   90.00
_cell.angle_gamma   90.00
#
_symmetry.space_group_name_H-M   'P 1'
#
loop_
_entity.id
_entity.type
_entity.pdbx_description
1 polymer ?
#
loop_
_entity_poly.entity_id
_entity_poly.type
_entity_poly.pdbx_seq_one_letter_code
_entity_poly.pdbx_strand_id
1 'polypeptide(L)'
;MTLSINIHVFLKRNMGWMGCLLGMKEYVNKELDSKIFIENNVYKKLLMLQKKCCQFETGGIIIGYYDEECRNAVITECTNPPEDSLGTRNHFFRGVKGLKSLLKKKWNEKREYYLGEWHLHPGSSPTPSVTDISQMKKIEHNPKFNCKEPILLILGEKYNDFKVNLILFKDNKQYFYIETE
;
A
#
# COMPACT_ATOMS: atom_id res chain seq x y z
N MET A 1 -38.02 29.40 -12.60
CA MET A 1 -37.24 28.91 -11.44
C MET A 1 -35.89 28.45 -11.94
N THR A 2 -34.92 29.35 -11.98
CA THR A 2 -33.53 29.08 -12.34
C THR A 2 -32.84 28.47 -11.12
N LEU A 3 -32.50 27.18 -11.17
CA LEU A 3 -31.62 26.57 -10.17
C LEU A 3 -30.21 27.10 -10.41
N SER A 4 -29.80 28.08 -9.60
CA SER A 4 -28.38 28.38 -9.41
C SER A 4 -27.73 27.17 -8.76
N ILE A 5 -27.04 26.36 -9.57
CA ILE A 5 -26.11 25.37 -9.05
C ILE A 5 -25.04 26.15 -8.29
N ASN A 6 -24.95 25.89 -6.99
CA ASN A 6 -24.04 26.59 -6.09
C ASN A 6 -22.60 26.16 -6.42
N ILE A 7 -21.95 26.90 -7.31
CA ILE A 7 -20.60 26.64 -7.86
C ILE A 7 -19.55 26.42 -6.75
N HIS A 8 -19.80 26.96 -5.54
CA HIS A 8 -18.97 26.76 -4.35
C HIS A 8 -18.96 25.33 -3.79
N VAL A 9 -20.04 24.56 -3.93
CA VAL A 9 -20.10 23.16 -3.45
C VAL A 9 -19.39 22.22 -4.42
N PHE A 10 -19.41 22.53 -5.71
CA PHE A 10 -18.73 21.76 -6.75
C PHE A 10 -17.20 21.98 -6.71
N LEU A 11 -16.75 23.22 -6.50
CA LEU A 11 -15.32 23.54 -6.40
C LEU A 11 -14.63 22.98 -5.14
N LYS A 12 -15.33 22.80 -4.01
CA LYS A 12 -14.75 22.17 -2.82
C LYS A 12 -14.46 20.67 -2.97
N ARG A 13 -15.14 19.97 -3.88
CA ARG A 13 -14.86 18.54 -4.17
C ARG A 13 -13.70 18.36 -5.14
N ASN A 14 -13.52 19.28 -6.09
CA ASN A 14 -12.41 19.22 -7.06
C ASN A 14 -11.09 19.85 -6.58
N MET A 15 -11.07 20.54 -5.43
CA MET A 15 -9.85 21.11 -4.85
C MET A 15 -9.33 20.38 -3.60
N GLY A 16 -10.08 19.40 -3.08
CA GLY A 16 -9.71 18.68 -1.85
C GLY A 16 -8.45 17.81 -2.00
N TRP A 17 -8.21 17.28 -3.19
CA TRP A 17 -7.09 16.37 -3.45
C TRP A 17 -5.76 17.11 -3.53
N MET A 18 -5.75 18.30 -4.14
CA MET A 18 -4.53 19.14 -4.22
C MET A 18 -4.09 19.68 -2.85
N GLY A 19 -5.02 19.85 -1.90
CA GLY A 19 -4.70 20.21 -0.51
C GLY A 19 -4.14 19.05 0.32
N CYS A 20 -4.46 17.80 -0.03
CA CYS A 20 -4.01 16.59 0.68
C CYS A 20 -2.62 16.11 0.20
N LEU A 21 -2.19 16.52 -1.00
CA LEU A 21 -0.89 16.15 -1.59
C LEU A 21 0.33 16.75 -0.89
N LEU A 22 0.17 17.81 -0.08
CA LEU A 22 1.29 18.45 0.65
C LEU A 22 1.96 17.54 1.71
N GLY A 23 1.52 16.29 1.83
CA GLY A 23 2.06 15.35 2.79
C GLY A 23 2.07 13.89 2.34
N MET A 24 2.19 13.60 1.04
CA MET A 24 2.23 12.23 0.52
C MET A 24 3.48 11.98 -0.31
N LYS A 25 3.96 10.74 -0.27
CA LYS A 25 4.95 10.22 -1.21
C LYS A 25 4.23 9.68 -2.44
N GLU A 26 4.60 10.17 -3.61
CA GLU A 26 3.98 9.80 -4.88
C GLU A 26 4.85 8.79 -5.64
N TYR A 27 4.19 7.77 -6.18
CA TYR A 27 4.78 6.76 -7.04
C TYR A 27 3.94 6.66 -8.32
N VAL A 28 4.59 6.59 -9.48
CA VAL A 28 3.92 6.64 -10.79
C VAL A 28 4.21 5.39 -11.62
N ASN A 29 3.18 4.90 -12.32
CA ASN A 29 3.33 3.94 -13.40
C ASN A 29 2.76 4.51 -14.71
N LYS A 30 3.63 4.71 -15.71
CA LYS A 30 3.25 5.31 -17.00
C LYS A 30 2.47 4.37 -17.92
N GLU A 31 2.69 3.06 -17.81
CA GLU A 31 1.99 2.07 -18.62
C GLU A 31 0.50 2.02 -18.28
N LEU A 32 0.19 2.10 -16.98
CA LEU A 32 -1.18 2.09 -16.47
C LEU A 32 -1.80 3.48 -16.36
N ASP A 33 -1.05 4.56 -16.63
CA ASP A 33 -1.48 5.94 -16.39
C ASP A 33 -2.13 6.11 -15.00
N SER A 34 -1.41 5.68 -13.97
CA SER A 34 -1.90 5.60 -12.58
C SER A 34 -0.79 5.90 -11.56
N LYS A 35 -1.24 6.21 -10.35
CA LYS A 35 -0.39 6.60 -9.23
C LYS A 35 -0.72 5.82 -7.96
N ILE A 36 0.27 5.65 -7.11
CA ILE A 36 0.09 5.22 -5.73
C ILE A 36 0.66 6.30 -4.81
N PHE A 37 -0.16 6.75 -3.87
CA PHE A 37 0.21 7.72 -2.85
C PHE A 37 0.39 7.02 -1.50
N ILE A 38 1.44 7.37 -0.76
CA ILE A 38 1.67 6.90 0.61
C ILE A 38 1.62 8.10 1.54
N GLU A 39 0.72 8.09 2.54
CA GLU A 39 0.70 9.16 3.54
C GLU A 39 2.05 9.29 4.27
N ASN A 40 2.50 10.52 4.54
CA ASN A 40 3.82 10.77 5.15
C ASN A 40 4.00 10.12 6.54
N ASN A 41 2.94 10.01 7.34
CA ASN A 41 2.95 9.29 8.61
C ASN A 41 3.26 7.79 8.41
N VAL A 42 2.69 7.15 7.40
CA VAL A 42 2.95 5.76 7.01
C VAL A 42 4.38 5.63 6.52
N TYR A 43 4.81 6.51 5.61
CA TYR A 43 6.19 6.51 5.10
C TYR A 43 7.22 6.69 6.23
N LYS A 44 6.98 7.62 7.16
CA LYS A 44 7.83 7.80 8.35
C LYS A 44 7.83 6.57 9.25
N LYS A 45 6.68 5.91 9.45
CA LYS A 45 6.59 4.67 10.23
C LYS A 45 7.43 3.56 9.58
N LEU A 46 7.31 3.41 8.28
CA LEU A 46 8.08 2.46 7.46
C LEU A 46 9.59 2.69 7.61
N LEU A 47 10.04 3.95 7.50
CA LEU A 47 11.44 4.32 7.76
C LEU A 47 11.91 3.99 9.18
N MET A 48 11.08 4.22 10.19
CA MET A 48 11.41 3.91 11.58
C MET A 48 11.52 2.40 11.83
N LEU A 49 10.69 1.58 11.18
CA LEU A 49 10.73 0.12 11.32
C LEU A 49 12.05 -0.45 10.77
N GLN A 50 12.50 0.04 9.62
CA GLN A 50 13.77 -0.37 9.03
C GLN A 50 14.96 0.01 9.93
N LYS A 51 15.00 1.25 10.44
CA LYS A 51 16.08 1.74 11.34
C LYS A 51 16.27 0.94 12.62
N LYS A 52 15.27 0.14 13.03
CA LYS A 52 15.40 -0.73 14.20
C LYS A 52 16.30 -1.96 13.94
N CYS A 53 16.95 -2.06 12.77
CA CYS A 53 17.88 -3.13 12.40
C CYS A 53 17.26 -4.52 12.66
N CYS A 54 16.03 -4.74 12.19
CA CYS A 54 15.39 -6.04 12.34
C CYS A 54 16.24 -7.11 11.65
N GLN A 55 16.63 -8.16 12.36
CA GLN A 55 17.36 -9.28 11.74
C GLN A 55 16.44 -10.26 11.00
N PHE A 56 15.13 -10.09 11.14
CA PHE A 56 14.11 -10.95 10.57
C PHE A 56 13.14 -10.14 9.72
N GLU A 57 12.62 -10.76 8.67
CA GLU A 57 11.53 -10.22 7.90
C GLU A 57 10.30 -10.02 8.79
N THR A 58 9.61 -8.92 8.54
CA THR A 58 8.37 -8.54 9.21
C THR A 58 7.50 -7.83 8.19
N GLY A 59 6.20 -7.74 8.46
CA GLY A 59 5.27 -7.18 7.49
C GLY A 59 3.86 -7.06 8.04
N GLY A 60 2.91 -6.92 7.14
CA GLY A 60 1.50 -6.78 7.46
C GLY A 60 0.69 -6.46 6.22
N ILE A 61 -0.56 -6.03 6.43
CA ILE A 61 -1.42 -5.63 5.31
C ILE A 61 -1.32 -4.13 5.03
N ILE A 62 -1.58 -3.77 3.79
CA ILE A 62 -1.76 -2.40 3.33
C ILE A 62 -3.27 -2.09 3.39
N ILE A 63 -3.61 -0.98 4.02
CA ILE A 63 -4.98 -0.45 4.09
C ILE A 63 -5.00 0.94 3.46
N GLY A 64 -6.07 1.22 2.74
CA GLY A 64 -6.27 2.49 2.08
C GLY A 64 -7.52 2.47 1.23
N TYR A 65 -7.53 3.25 0.16
CA TYR A 65 -8.65 3.30 -0.79
C TYR A 65 -8.15 3.63 -2.19
N TYR A 66 -8.96 3.30 -3.19
CA TYR A 66 -8.82 3.89 -4.51
C TYR A 66 -9.64 5.16 -4.60
N ASP A 67 -9.13 6.04 -5.41
CA ASP A 67 -9.68 7.31 -5.78
C ASP A 67 -11.05 7.14 -6.52
N GLU A 68 -11.83 8.22 -6.70
CA GLU A 68 -13.22 8.09 -7.22
C GLU A 68 -13.28 7.49 -8.64
N GLU A 69 -12.20 7.62 -9.42
CA GLU A 69 -12.07 7.05 -10.76
C GLU A 69 -11.56 5.59 -10.76
N CYS A 70 -11.29 5.02 -9.58
CA CYS A 70 -10.66 3.72 -9.41
C CYS A 70 -9.32 3.58 -10.15
N ARG A 71 -8.58 4.68 -10.29
CA ARG A 71 -7.33 4.77 -11.04
C ARG A 71 -6.12 4.84 -10.13
N ASN A 72 -6.20 5.66 -9.07
CA ASN A 72 -5.08 5.88 -8.17
C ASN A 72 -5.35 5.24 -6.82
N ALA A 73 -4.32 4.66 -6.20
CA ALA A 73 -4.42 4.10 -4.85
C ALA A 73 -3.82 5.07 -3.82
N VAL A 74 -4.47 5.19 -2.67
CA VAL A 74 -4.00 5.98 -1.53
C VAL A 74 -3.79 5.04 -0.34
N ILE A 75 -2.54 4.86 0.06
CA ILE A 75 -2.13 4.06 1.21
C ILE A 75 -2.13 4.92 2.46
N THR A 76 -3.06 4.61 3.38
CA THR A 76 -3.24 5.35 4.63
C THR A 76 -2.74 4.57 5.85
N GLU A 77 -2.50 3.26 5.71
CA GLU A 77 -1.88 2.46 6.76
C GLU A 77 -1.11 1.25 6.23
N CYS A 78 0.08 1.03 6.79
CA CYS A 78 0.76 -0.26 6.80
C CYS A 78 0.70 -0.80 8.23
N THR A 79 -0.05 -1.89 8.43
CA THR A 79 -0.30 -2.43 9.79
C THR A 79 0.98 -2.96 10.42
N ASN A 80 1.03 -3.12 11.73
CA ASN A 80 2.05 -3.97 12.34
C ASN A 80 1.80 -5.45 11.94
N PRO A 81 2.78 -6.36 12.11
CA PRO A 81 2.53 -7.78 11.98
C PRO A 81 1.42 -8.21 12.94
N PRO A 82 0.40 -8.96 12.48
CA PRO A 82 -0.53 -9.65 13.36
C PRO A 82 0.21 -10.49 14.40
N GLU A 83 -0.35 -10.62 15.60
CA GLU A 83 0.32 -11.30 16.74
C GLU A 83 0.65 -12.77 16.47
N ASP A 84 -0.08 -13.41 15.57
CA ASP A 84 0.11 -14.78 15.11
C ASP A 84 1.06 -14.89 13.90
N SER A 85 1.79 -13.83 13.56
CA SER A 85 2.77 -13.85 12.47
C SER A 85 4.12 -14.42 12.91
N LEU A 86 4.83 -15.03 11.97
CA LEU A 86 6.16 -15.60 12.19
C LEU A 86 7.15 -15.00 11.18
N GLY A 87 8.22 -14.39 11.69
CA GLY A 87 9.32 -13.87 10.89
C GLY A 87 10.57 -14.74 11.03
N THR A 88 11.26 -14.97 9.92
CA THR A 88 12.61 -15.56 9.87
C THR A 88 13.53 -14.61 9.11
N ARG A 89 14.82 -14.93 8.94
CA ARG A 89 15.75 -14.08 8.20
C ARG A 89 15.34 -13.83 6.74
N ASN A 90 14.67 -14.80 6.11
CA ASN A 90 14.41 -14.81 4.67
C ASN A 90 12.95 -15.15 4.32
N HIS A 91 12.07 -15.21 5.32
CA HIS A 91 10.65 -15.47 5.11
C HIS A 91 9.82 -14.81 6.20
N PHE A 92 8.71 -14.21 5.81
CA PHE A 92 7.65 -13.75 6.70
C PHE A 92 6.32 -14.47 6.42
N PHE A 93 5.76 -15.09 7.45
CA PHE A 93 4.44 -15.72 7.42
C PHE A 93 3.45 -14.83 8.17
N ARG A 94 2.63 -14.08 7.42
CA ARG A 94 1.64 -13.17 8.00
C ARG A 94 0.48 -13.92 8.63
N GLY A 95 0.27 -13.71 9.93
CA GLY A 95 -0.89 -14.17 10.67
C GLY A 95 -2.18 -13.43 10.30
N VAL A 96 -3.34 -13.86 10.81
CA VAL A 96 -4.65 -13.26 10.47
C VAL A 96 -5.39 -12.69 11.67
N LYS A 97 -4.85 -12.87 12.88
CA LYS A 97 -5.53 -12.47 14.12
C LYS A 97 -5.84 -10.97 14.11
N GLY A 98 -7.11 -10.65 14.35
CA GLY A 98 -7.59 -9.26 14.43
C GLY A 98 -7.79 -8.53 13.09
N LEU A 99 -7.31 -9.05 11.95
CA LEU A 99 -7.39 -8.35 10.67
C LEU A 99 -8.82 -8.14 10.18
N LYS A 100 -9.69 -9.15 10.34
CA LYS A 100 -11.10 -9.02 9.93
C LYS A 100 -11.84 -7.92 10.69
N SER A 101 -11.63 -7.84 12.00
CA SER A 101 -12.21 -6.77 12.83
C SER A 101 -11.62 -5.40 12.48
N LEU A 102 -10.32 -5.33 12.23
CA LEU A 102 -9.64 -4.11 11.81
C LEU A 102 -10.22 -3.59 10.48
N LEU A 103 -10.27 -4.43 9.45
CA LEU A 103 -10.79 -4.06 8.14
C LEU A 103 -12.27 -3.65 8.20
N LYS A 104 -13.09 -4.35 9.01
CA LYS A 104 -14.49 -3.95 9.22
C LYS A 104 -14.61 -2.56 9.85
N LYS A 105 -13.77 -2.26 10.85
CA LYS A 105 -13.73 -0.94 11.49
C LYS A 105 -13.33 0.14 10.48
N LYS A 106 -12.23 -0.09 9.74
CA LYS A 106 -11.70 0.81 8.72
C LYS A 106 -12.71 1.13 7.62
N TRP A 107 -13.42 0.10 7.15
CA TRP A 107 -14.50 0.28 6.18
C TRP A 107 -15.64 1.14 6.72
N ASN A 108 -16.08 0.90 7.96
CA ASN A 108 -17.20 1.63 8.54
C ASN A 108 -16.87 3.09 8.84
N GLU A 109 -15.64 3.38 9.26
CA GLU A 109 -15.23 4.73 9.68
C GLU A 109 -14.79 5.60 8.50
N LYS A 110 -14.06 5.02 7.54
CA LYS A 110 -13.36 5.79 6.49
C LYS A 110 -13.57 5.26 5.08
N ARG A 111 -14.32 4.18 4.90
CA ARG A 111 -14.42 3.44 3.62
C ARG A 111 -13.06 2.93 3.12
N GLU A 112 -12.13 2.72 4.04
CA GLU A 112 -10.83 2.11 3.75
C GLU A 112 -10.94 0.58 3.73
N TYR A 113 -10.13 -0.05 2.88
CA TYR A 113 -10.12 -1.50 2.65
C TYR A 113 -8.71 -2.02 2.40
N TYR A 114 -8.61 -3.34 2.29
CA TYR A 114 -7.37 -4.04 2.00
C TYR A 114 -6.88 -3.72 0.59
N LEU A 115 -5.65 -3.22 0.48
CA LEU A 115 -5.01 -2.92 -0.81
C LEU A 115 -3.92 -3.92 -1.17
N GLY A 116 -3.43 -4.72 -0.23
CA GLY A 116 -2.33 -5.64 -0.50
C GLY A 116 -1.47 -5.95 0.72
N GLU A 117 -0.23 -6.36 0.48
CA GLU A 117 0.71 -6.82 1.49
C GLU A 117 1.96 -5.94 1.51
N TRP A 118 2.58 -5.78 2.68
CA TRP A 118 3.88 -5.17 2.80
C TRP A 118 4.81 -6.03 3.66
N HIS A 119 6.11 -6.00 3.36
CA HIS A 119 7.12 -6.60 4.23
C HIS A 119 8.50 -5.93 4.07
N LEU A 120 9.38 -6.22 5.02
CA LEU A 120 10.77 -5.78 5.07
C LEU A 120 11.68 -6.92 4.65
N HIS A 121 12.65 -6.61 3.79
CA HIS A 121 13.84 -7.40 3.46
C HIS A 121 15.06 -6.79 4.18
N PRO A 122 15.40 -7.24 5.40
CA PRO A 122 16.48 -6.60 6.14
C PRO A 122 17.85 -6.83 5.49
N GLY A 123 18.65 -5.76 5.38
CA GLY A 123 20.01 -5.82 4.84
C GLY A 123 20.12 -6.26 3.38
N SER A 124 19.02 -6.26 2.61
CA SER A 124 19.01 -6.67 1.20
C SER A 124 18.09 -5.79 0.37
N SER A 125 18.23 -5.86 -0.96
CA SER A 125 17.42 -5.05 -1.86
C SER A 125 15.94 -5.42 -1.78
N PRO A 126 15.01 -4.47 -1.97
CA PRO A 126 13.56 -4.72 -1.95
C PRO A 126 13.04 -5.43 -3.22
N THR A 127 13.82 -6.33 -3.81
CA THR A 127 13.42 -7.10 -4.98
C THR A 127 12.52 -8.24 -4.53
N PRO A 128 11.33 -8.44 -5.13
CA PRO A 128 10.44 -9.53 -4.75
C PRO A 128 11.08 -10.89 -5.09
N SER A 129 10.93 -11.85 -4.18
CA SER A 129 11.26 -13.25 -4.43
C SER A 129 10.19 -13.93 -5.30
N VAL A 130 10.50 -15.13 -5.77
CA VAL A 130 9.51 -15.99 -6.47
C VAL A 130 8.33 -16.31 -5.56
N THR A 131 8.58 -16.47 -4.24
CA THR A 131 7.54 -16.73 -3.24
C THR A 131 6.59 -15.54 -3.13
N ASP A 132 7.11 -14.31 -3.10
CA ASP A 132 6.30 -13.09 -3.02
C ASP A 132 5.40 -12.95 -4.24
N ILE A 133 5.98 -13.12 -5.45
CA ILE A 133 5.24 -13.07 -6.71
C ILE A 133 4.12 -14.13 -6.72
N SER A 134 4.41 -15.35 -6.26
CA SER A 134 3.43 -16.43 -6.19
C SER A 134 2.29 -16.11 -5.21
N GLN A 135 2.61 -15.55 -4.04
CA GLN A 135 1.61 -15.15 -3.05
C GLN A 135 0.70 -14.05 -3.58
N MET A 136 1.26 -13.01 -4.19
CA MET A 136 0.47 -11.89 -4.72
C MET A 136 -0.46 -12.32 -5.86
N LYS A 137 0.00 -13.21 -6.75
CA LYS A 137 -0.87 -13.83 -7.78
C LYS A 137 -1.98 -14.67 -7.16
N LYS A 138 -1.71 -15.40 -6.07
CA LYS A 138 -2.77 -16.13 -5.35
C LYS A 138 -3.79 -15.18 -4.73
N ILE A 139 -3.35 -14.04 -4.19
CA ILE A 139 -4.24 -13.01 -3.63
C ILE A 139 -5.14 -12.43 -4.73
N GLU A 140 -4.56 -12.02 -5.85
CA GLU A 140 -5.26 -11.47 -7.03
C GLU A 140 -6.44 -12.35 -7.48
N HIS A 141 -6.22 -13.67 -7.55
CA HIS A 141 -7.22 -14.62 -8.04
C HIS A 141 -8.14 -15.18 -6.94
N ASN A 142 -7.94 -14.80 -5.67
CA ASN A 142 -8.70 -15.37 -4.57
C ASN A 142 -9.88 -14.47 -4.18
N PRO A 143 -11.14 -14.89 -4.45
CA PRO A 143 -12.31 -14.07 -4.18
C PRO A 143 -12.51 -13.74 -2.70
N LYS A 144 -11.87 -14.48 -1.77
CA LYS A 144 -11.92 -14.19 -0.33
C LYS A 144 -11.22 -12.89 0.05
N PHE A 145 -10.24 -12.45 -0.75
CA PHE A 145 -9.55 -11.17 -0.52
C PHE A 145 -10.32 -10.00 -1.12
N ASN A 146 -11.16 -10.24 -2.14
CA ASN A 146 -11.87 -9.21 -2.90
C ASN A 146 -10.95 -8.05 -3.36
N CYS A 147 -9.72 -8.40 -3.77
CA CYS A 147 -8.67 -7.47 -4.15
C CYS A 147 -8.07 -7.94 -5.49
N LYS A 148 -8.59 -7.39 -6.59
CA LYS A 148 -8.16 -7.77 -7.95
C LYS A 148 -6.84 -7.14 -8.37
N GLU A 149 -6.41 -6.10 -7.66
CA GLU A 149 -5.21 -5.35 -7.98
C GLU A 149 -4.31 -5.22 -6.74
N PRO A 150 -3.84 -6.34 -6.14
CA PRO A 150 -3.15 -6.26 -4.88
C PRO A 150 -1.76 -5.60 -5.05
N ILE A 151 -1.46 -4.68 -4.15
CA ILE A 151 -0.18 -3.96 -4.09
C ILE A 151 0.78 -4.74 -3.19
N LEU A 152 2.02 -4.89 -3.64
CA LEU A 152 3.13 -5.35 -2.83
C LEU A 152 4.08 -4.19 -2.56
N LEU A 153 4.31 -3.89 -1.28
CA LEU A 153 5.32 -2.92 -0.84
C LEU A 153 6.45 -3.66 -0.13
N ILE A 154 7.64 -3.62 -0.71
CA ILE A 154 8.84 -4.19 -0.08
C ILE A 154 9.76 -3.06 0.34
N LEU A 155 10.16 -3.09 1.61
CA LEU A 155 11.19 -2.22 2.15
C LEU A 155 12.52 -2.97 2.16
N GLY A 156 13.60 -2.29 1.77
CA GLY A 156 14.93 -2.89 1.80
C GLY A 156 16.02 -1.85 1.74
N GLU A 157 17.24 -2.33 1.56
CA GLU A 157 18.47 -1.55 1.55
C GLU A 157 19.26 -1.79 0.27
N LYS A 158 19.79 -0.71 -0.30
CA LYS A 158 20.75 -0.78 -1.39
C LYS A 158 21.84 0.25 -1.13
N TYR A 159 23.09 -0.20 -0.96
CA TYR A 159 24.24 0.68 -0.64
C TYR A 159 24.03 1.54 0.61
N ASN A 160 23.43 0.98 1.67
CA ASN A 160 23.02 1.68 2.89
C ASN A 160 21.93 2.74 2.72
N ASP A 161 21.36 2.89 1.52
CA ASP A 161 20.18 3.71 1.29
C ASP A 161 18.91 2.89 1.43
N PHE A 162 17.93 3.48 2.10
CA PHE A 162 16.57 2.96 2.15
C PHE A 162 15.94 2.99 0.76
N LYS A 163 15.31 1.88 0.38
CA LYS A 163 14.55 1.76 -0.86
C LYS A 163 13.20 1.11 -0.61
N VAL A 164 12.17 1.68 -1.24
CA VAL A 164 10.84 1.09 -1.36
C VAL A 164 10.70 0.56 -2.77
N ASN A 165 10.25 -0.68 -2.90
CA ASN A 165 9.77 -1.23 -4.16
C ASN A 165 8.26 -1.41 -4.06
N LEU A 166 7.54 -0.84 -5.01
CA LEU A 166 6.08 -0.79 -5.01
C LEU A 166 5.56 -1.40 -6.31
N ILE A 167 4.78 -2.47 -6.19
CA ILE A 167 4.38 -3.32 -7.32
C ILE A 167 2.88 -3.55 -7.25
N LEU A 168 2.15 -3.26 -8.32
CA LEU A 168 0.76 -3.64 -8.48
C LEU A 168 0.68 -4.93 -9.32
N PHE A 169 -0.10 -5.89 -8.86
CA PHE A 169 -0.38 -7.11 -9.60
C PHE A 169 -1.75 -6.98 -10.27
N LYS A 170 -1.81 -7.18 -11.57
CA LYS A 170 -3.07 -7.09 -12.34
C LYS A 170 -2.97 -7.93 -13.61
N ASP A 171 -4.01 -8.70 -13.89
CA ASP A 171 -4.11 -9.60 -15.03
C ASP A 171 -2.86 -10.50 -15.19
N ASN A 172 -2.38 -11.07 -14.07
CA ASN A 172 -1.15 -11.88 -13.97
C ASN A 172 0.18 -11.15 -14.28
N LYS A 173 0.14 -9.83 -14.48
CA LYS A 173 1.30 -8.97 -14.74
C LYS A 173 1.72 -8.22 -13.48
N GLN A 174 2.97 -7.72 -13.51
CA GLN A 174 3.56 -6.92 -12.46
C GLN A 174 3.84 -5.52 -13.00
N TYR A 175 3.34 -4.50 -12.31
CA TYR A 175 3.51 -3.11 -12.67
C TYR A 175 4.30 -2.42 -11.56
N PHE A 176 5.55 -2.08 -11.86
CA PHE A 176 6.44 -1.41 -10.92
C PHE A 176 6.18 0.10 -10.94
N TYR A 177 6.03 0.70 -9.77
CA TYR A 177 5.84 2.13 -9.63
C TYR A 177 7.13 2.80 -9.17
N ILE A 178 7.42 3.95 -9.77
CA ILE A 178 8.67 4.70 -9.55
C ILE A 178 8.35 5.92 -8.70
N GLU A 179 9.12 6.17 -7.64
CA GLU A 179 9.00 7.37 -6.81
C GLU A 179 9.25 8.61 -7.67
N THR A 180 8.38 9.61 -7.59
CA THR A 180 8.60 10.90 -8.24
C THR A 180 9.58 11.74 -7.42
N GLU A 181 10.50 12.42 -8.10
CA GLU A 181 11.46 13.36 -7.48
C GLU A 181 10.77 14.53 -6.75
#